data_AF-A0A448MX15-F1
#
_entry.id   AF-A0A448MX15-F1
#
_cell.length_a   1.000
_cell.length_b   1.000
_cell.length_c   1.000
_cell.angle_alpha   90.00
_cell.angle_beta   90.00
_cell.angle_gamma   90.00
#
_symmetry.space_group_name_H-M   'P 1'
#
loop_
_entity.id
_entity.type
_entity.pdbx_description
1 polymer ?
#
loop_
_entity_poly.entity_id
_entity_poly.type
_entity_poly.pdbx_seq_one_letter_code
_entity_poly.pdbx_strand_id
1 'polypeptide(L)'
;MMSLTPDAPILLRVPANHLDQPGSLTERILAMPAVLTGARGRVARGGHLLVTASEVIFEPHSFNLNNERSQLRIPVAEITGARLRTVVITATVVLSTIRGIDLEFVSWSRKKIIAAIQQARTAQGLPHWQA
;
A
#
# COMPACT_ATOMS: atom_id res chain seq x y z
N MET A 1 -19.56 6.06 -23.44
CA MET A 1 -19.87 7.07 -22.41
C MET A 1 -19.08 6.68 -21.16
N MET A 2 -17.86 7.19 -21.01
CA MET A 2 -17.03 6.95 -19.82
C MET A 2 -17.52 7.91 -18.72
N SER A 3 -18.20 7.37 -17.72
CA SER A 3 -18.52 8.11 -16.50
C SER A 3 -17.22 8.30 -15.73
N LEU A 4 -16.63 9.49 -15.86
CA LEU A 4 -15.65 9.99 -14.90
C LEU A 4 -16.40 10.16 -13.58
N THR A 5 -16.37 9.14 -12.72
CA THR A 5 -16.66 9.35 -11.30
C THR A 5 -15.77 10.50 -10.83
N PRO A 6 -16.32 11.58 -10.23
CA PRO A 6 -15.50 12.60 -9.59
C PRO A 6 -14.55 11.88 -8.64
N ASP A 7 -13.27 12.27 -8.63
CA ASP A 7 -12.27 11.68 -7.72
C ASP A 7 -12.88 11.58 -6.33
N ALA A 8 -13.12 10.35 -5.87
CA ALA A 8 -13.79 10.11 -4.61
C ALA A 8 -13.02 10.84 -3.50
N PRO A 9 -13.70 11.52 -2.57
CA PRO A 9 -13.04 12.33 -1.56
C PRO A 9 -11.99 11.50 -0.83
N ILE A 10 -10.77 12.05 -0.79
CA ILE A 10 -9.61 11.39 -0.15
C ILE A 10 -9.81 11.48 1.36
N LEU A 11 -9.97 10.32 2.01
CA LEU A 11 -10.07 10.19 3.47
C LEU A 11 -8.70 10.33 4.13
N LEU A 12 -7.64 9.87 3.45
CA LEU A 12 -6.28 9.93 3.94
C LEU A 12 -5.29 9.95 2.77
N ARG A 13 -4.27 10.80 2.86
CA ARG A 13 -3.08 10.76 1.99
C ARG A 13 -1.84 10.84 2.86
N VAL A 14 -0.97 9.84 2.78
CA VAL A 14 0.24 9.76 3.62
C VAL A 14 1.44 9.27 2.82
N PRO A 15 2.68 9.66 3.19
CA PRO A 15 3.87 9.08 2.62
C PRO A 15 3.93 7.57 2.94
N ALA A 16 4.25 6.78 1.93
CA ALA A 16 4.42 5.34 2.05
C ALA A 16 5.41 4.83 1.00
N ASN A 17 6.11 3.74 1.30
CA ASN A 17 6.90 3.02 0.30
C ASN A 17 6.28 1.65 0.06
N HIS A 18 5.91 1.34 -1.18
CA HIS A 18 5.48 -0.01 -1.54
C HIS A 18 6.70 -0.94 -1.58
N LEU A 19 6.64 -2.05 -0.84
CA LEU A 19 7.69 -3.07 -0.83
C LEU A 19 7.35 -4.19 -1.81
N ASP A 20 8.06 -4.21 -2.93
CA ASP A 20 7.80 -5.14 -4.03
C ASP A 20 9.01 -6.04 -4.32
N GLN A 21 8.76 -7.16 -4.99
CA GLN A 21 9.82 -8.03 -5.46
C GLN A 21 10.63 -7.32 -6.58
N PRO A 22 11.95 -7.49 -6.60
CA PRO A 22 12.75 -7.03 -7.73
C PRO A 22 12.31 -7.70 -9.03
N GLY A 23 12.02 -6.90 -10.06
CA GLY A 23 11.64 -7.36 -11.41
C GLY A 23 12.81 -7.44 -12.40
N SER A 24 14.02 -7.01 -12.01
CA SER A 24 15.22 -7.03 -12.86
C SER A 24 16.50 -7.31 -12.08
N LEU A 25 17.60 -7.64 -12.77
CA LEU A 25 18.91 -7.86 -12.15
C LEU A 25 19.40 -6.60 -11.42
N THR A 26 19.23 -5.43 -12.02
CA THR A 26 19.61 -4.15 -11.40
C THR A 26 18.82 -3.90 -10.12
N GLU A 27 17.51 -4.14 -10.13
CA GLU A 27 16.68 -4.01 -8.91
C GLU A 27 17.08 -5.02 -7.83
N ARG A 28 17.51 -6.24 -8.19
CA ARG A 28 18.00 -7.24 -7.21
C ARG A 28 19.28 -6.78 -6.52
N ILE A 29 20.20 -6.19 -7.26
CA ILE A 29 21.44 -5.63 -6.71
C ILE A 29 21.12 -4.46 -5.77
N LEU A 30 20.25 -3.55 -6.20
CA LEU A 30 19.82 -2.39 -5.40
C LEU A 30 19.06 -2.79 -4.12
N ALA A 31 18.34 -3.91 -4.12
CA ALA A 31 17.56 -4.37 -2.97
C ALA A 31 18.41 -5.12 -1.93
N MET A 32 19.65 -5.52 -2.23
CA MET A 32 20.50 -6.27 -1.29
C MET A 32 20.72 -5.55 0.07
N PRO A 33 21.04 -4.24 0.12
CA PRO A 33 21.19 -3.54 1.40
C PRO A 33 19.88 -3.46 2.21
N ALA A 34 18.72 -3.63 1.57
CA ALA A 34 17.41 -3.52 2.20
C ALA A 34 17.14 -4.63 3.25
N VAL A 35 17.94 -5.70 3.25
CA VAL A 35 17.92 -6.69 4.34
C VAL A 35 18.32 -6.05 5.68
N LEU A 36 19.31 -5.15 5.67
CA LEU A 36 19.83 -4.48 6.88
C LEU A 36 18.80 -3.57 7.54
N THR A 37 17.86 -3.03 6.75
CA THR A 37 16.84 -2.09 7.24
C THR A 37 15.52 -2.78 7.60
N GLY A 38 15.37 -4.08 7.31
CA GLY A 38 14.15 -4.84 7.57
C GLY A 38 13.17 -4.90 6.39
N ALA A 39 13.55 -4.40 5.21
CA ALA A 39 12.77 -4.49 3.97
C ALA A 39 12.93 -5.84 3.23
N ARG A 40 13.75 -6.76 3.75
CA ARG A 40 13.82 -8.19 3.36
C ARG A 40 14.20 -8.42 1.89
N GLY A 41 15.17 -7.67 1.38
CA GLY A 41 15.65 -7.81 0.00
C GLY A 41 14.62 -7.39 -1.07
N ARG A 42 13.60 -6.62 -0.68
CA ARG A 42 12.61 -6.03 -1.58
C ARG A 42 12.99 -4.61 -1.98
N VAL A 43 12.47 -4.20 -3.13
CA VAL A 43 12.57 -2.81 -3.60
C VAL A 43 11.55 -1.97 -2.87
N ALA A 44 12.01 -0.90 -2.23
CA ALA A 44 11.13 0.11 -1.65
C ALA A 44 10.86 1.20 -2.70
N ARG A 45 9.65 1.22 -3.25
CA ARG A 45 9.21 2.21 -4.23
C ARG A 45 8.57 3.36 -3.48
N GLY A 46 9.13 4.57 -3.60
CA GLY A 46 8.65 5.73 -2.83
C GLY A 46 7.34 6.29 -3.38
N GLY A 47 6.41 6.68 -2.51
CA GLY A 47 5.07 7.08 -2.95
C GLY A 47 4.22 7.76 -1.89
N HIS A 48 2.96 7.94 -2.28
CA HIS A 48 1.88 8.24 -1.37
C HIS A 48 0.89 7.08 -1.39
N LEU A 49 0.42 6.69 -0.20
CA LEU A 49 -0.76 5.85 -0.08
C LEU A 49 -1.97 6.73 0.20
N LEU A 50 -2.98 6.58 -0.63
CA LEU A 50 -4.25 7.27 -0.55
C LEU A 50 -5.32 6.26 -0.17
N VAL A 51 -6.22 6.67 0.71
CA VAL A 51 -7.45 5.94 1.02
C VAL A 51 -8.60 6.85 0.64
N THR A 52 -9.45 6.38 -0.25
CA THR A 52 -10.70 7.03 -0.63
C THR A 52 -11.88 6.28 -0.02
N ALA A 53 -13.10 6.75 -0.29
CA ALA A 53 -14.30 6.04 0.13
C ALA A 53 -14.42 4.63 -0.48
N SER A 54 -13.77 4.34 -1.62
CA SER A 54 -13.93 3.08 -2.36
C SER A 54 -12.62 2.33 -2.66
N GLU A 55 -11.47 2.99 -2.61
CA GLU A 55 -10.19 2.43 -3.06
C GLU A 55 -9.03 2.80 -2.12
N VAL A 56 -8.04 1.93 -2.08
CA VAL A 56 -6.69 2.23 -1.62
C VAL A 56 -5.80 2.34 -2.85
N ILE A 57 -5.18 3.51 -3.02
CA ILE A 57 -4.40 3.86 -4.21
C ILE A 57 -2.97 4.14 -3.76
N PHE A 58 -2.00 3.53 -4.43
CA PHE A 58 -0.60 3.88 -4.27
C PHE A 58 -0.12 4.68 -5.48
N GLU A 59 0.28 5.91 -5.23
CA GLU A 59 0.84 6.85 -6.20
C GLU A 59 2.37 6.90 -6.06
N PRO A 60 3.10 6.23 -6.95
CA PRO A 60 4.56 6.26 -6.92
C PRO A 60 5.13 7.61 -7.39
N HIS A 61 6.28 8.01 -6.83
CA HIS A 61 7.04 9.17 -7.32
C HIS A 61 7.58 8.91 -8.74
N SER A 62 7.67 9.96 -9.55
CA SER A 62 8.17 9.92 -10.94
C SER A 62 9.59 9.38 -11.09
N PHE A 63 10.42 9.48 -10.05
CA PHE A 63 11.80 8.99 -10.03
C PHE A 63 11.93 7.48 -9.81
N ASN A 64 10.83 6.76 -9.53
CA ASN A 64 10.89 5.30 -9.40
C ASN A 64 11.10 4.64 -10.76
N LEU A 65 11.92 3.59 -10.77
CA LEU A 65 12.00 2.66 -11.90
C LEU A 65 10.63 1.98 -12.10
N ASN A 66 10.20 1.77 -13.34
CA ASN A 66 8.97 1.03 -13.68
C ASN A 66 7.70 1.57 -12.97
N ASN A 67 7.47 2.87 -13.10
CA ASN A 67 6.40 3.58 -12.40
C ASN A 67 5.00 2.98 -12.61
N GLU A 68 4.68 2.52 -13.83
CA GLU A 68 3.39 1.92 -14.17
C GLU A 68 3.10 0.63 -13.39
N ARG A 69 4.10 -0.24 -13.22
CA ARG A 69 3.96 -1.46 -12.39
C ARG A 69 3.84 -1.15 -10.91
N SER A 70 4.29 0.04 -10.53
CA SER A 70 4.31 0.49 -9.14
C SER A 70 2.97 1.06 -8.74
N GLN A 71 2.17 1.58 -9.68
CA GLN A 71 0.84 2.12 -9.39
C GLN A 71 -0.12 1.00 -9.03
N LEU A 72 -0.72 1.09 -7.84
CA LEU A 72 -1.69 0.11 -7.35
C LEU A 72 -3.01 0.80 -7.07
N ARG A 73 -4.11 0.15 -7.42
CA ARG A 73 -5.46 0.53 -7.04
C ARG A 73 -6.18 -0.71 -6.56
N ILE A 74 -6.61 -0.70 -5.31
CA ILE A 74 -7.21 -1.85 -4.64
C ILE A 74 -8.59 -1.40 -4.15
N PRO A 75 -9.69 -2.01 -4.61
CA PRO A 75 -11.00 -1.72 -4.05
C PRO A 75 -11.01 -2.06 -2.55
N VAL A 76 -11.60 -1.19 -1.73
CA VAL A 76 -11.72 -1.39 -0.27
C VAL A 76 -12.48 -2.68 0.06
N ALA A 77 -13.43 -3.07 -0.79
CA ALA A 77 -14.15 -4.34 -0.70
C ALA A 77 -13.26 -5.57 -0.90
N GLU A 78 -12.17 -5.44 -1.67
CA GLU A 78 -11.21 -6.52 -1.90
C GLU A 78 -10.21 -6.68 -0.75
N ILE A 79 -10.11 -5.72 0.18
CA ILE A 79 -9.21 -5.81 1.33
C ILE A 79 -9.88 -6.63 2.44
N THR A 80 -9.31 -7.79 2.76
CA THR A 80 -9.84 -8.74 3.75
C THR A 80 -9.25 -8.56 5.14
N GLY A 81 -8.11 -7.88 5.25
CA GLY A 81 -7.48 -7.60 6.53
C GLY A 81 -6.26 -6.70 6.37
N ALA A 82 -5.78 -6.20 7.50
CA ALA A 82 -4.45 -5.62 7.56
C ALA A 82 -3.70 -6.12 8.79
N ARG A 83 -2.36 -6.09 8.70
CA ARG A 83 -1.46 -6.45 9.80
C ARG A 83 -0.37 -5.40 9.93
N LEU A 84 -0.12 -4.97 11.16
CA LEU A 84 1.04 -4.14 11.47
C LEU A 84 2.27 -5.02 11.70
N ARG A 85 3.40 -4.66 11.09
CA ARG A 85 4.68 -5.30 11.36
C ARG A 85 5.76 -4.24 11.59
N THR A 86 6.68 -4.52 12.49
CA THR A 86 7.89 -3.72 12.68
C THR A 86 9.07 -4.67 12.63
N VAL A 87 10.00 -4.46 11.72
CA VAL A 87 11.22 -5.26 11.61
C VAL A 87 12.41 -4.30 11.59
N VAL A 88 13.29 -4.43 12.58
CA VAL A 88 14.40 -3.49 12.84
C VAL A 88 13.86 -2.06 12.96
N ILE A 89 14.03 -1.21 11.94
CA ILE A 89 13.54 0.17 11.89
C ILE A 89 12.34 0.35 10.94
N THR A 90 11.94 -0.68 10.21
CA THR A 90 10.93 -0.57 9.16
C THR A 90 9.53 -0.82 9.74
N ALA A 91 8.76 0.25 9.79
CA ALA A 91 7.34 0.32 10.14
C ALA A 91 6.45 -0.05 8.95
N THR A 92 5.81 -1.22 8.96
CA THR A 92 5.01 -1.71 7.81
C THR A 92 3.54 -1.97 8.15
N VAL A 93 2.69 -1.75 7.16
CA VAL A 93 1.32 -2.26 7.07
C VAL A 93 1.25 -3.25 5.91
N VAL A 94 0.74 -4.45 6.19
CA VAL A 94 0.42 -5.46 5.17
C VAL A 94 -1.09 -5.43 4.97
N LEU A 95 -1.55 -5.25 3.73
CA LEU A 95 -2.95 -5.34 3.33
C LEU A 95 -3.16 -6.66 2.61
N SER A 96 -4.02 -7.52 3.16
CA SER A 96 -4.40 -8.78 2.53
C SER A 96 -5.62 -8.56 1.64
N THR A 97 -5.60 -9.16 0.46
CA THR A 97 -6.71 -9.09 -0.50
C THR A 97 -7.51 -10.40 -0.57
N ILE A 98 -8.73 -10.35 -1.12
CA ILE A 98 -9.54 -11.54 -1.40
C ILE A 98 -8.85 -12.55 -2.32
N ARG A 99 -7.87 -12.10 -3.12
CA ARG A 99 -7.10 -12.94 -4.04
C ARG A 99 -5.93 -13.66 -3.35
N GLY A 100 -5.79 -13.52 -2.03
CA GLY A 100 -4.67 -14.07 -1.27
C GLY A 100 -3.34 -13.32 -1.49
N ILE A 101 -3.38 -12.12 -2.09
CA ILE A 101 -2.21 -11.27 -2.29
C ILE A 101 -2.05 -10.37 -1.07
N ASP A 102 -0.84 -10.37 -0.50
CA ASP A 102 -0.41 -9.45 0.55
C ASP A 102 0.39 -8.29 -0.07
N LEU A 103 -0.13 -7.08 0.06
CA LEU A 103 0.52 -5.85 -0.40
C LEU A 103 1.11 -5.14 0.81
N GLU A 104 2.39 -4.79 0.75
CA GLU A 104 3.10 -4.28 1.92
C GLU A 104 3.64 -2.88 1.71
N PHE A 105 3.37 -2.01 2.68
CA PHE A 105 3.76 -0.61 2.63
C PHE A 105 4.54 -0.23 3.89
N VAL A 106 5.70 0.40 3.72
CA VAL A 106 6.41 1.08 4.81
C VAL A 106 5.74 2.42 5.04
N SER A 107 5.19 2.65 6.23
CA SER A 107 4.68 3.97 6.63
C SER A 107 4.60 4.10 8.14
N TRP A 108 5.06 5.23 8.66
CA TRP A 108 4.86 5.61 10.06
C TRP A 108 3.38 5.90 10.37
N SER A 109 2.58 6.19 9.35
CA SER A 109 1.13 6.42 9.47
C SER A 109 0.30 5.14 9.38
N ARG A 110 0.91 3.94 9.48
CA ARG A 110 0.26 2.62 9.35
C ARG A 110 -1.05 2.45 10.12
N LYS A 111 -1.15 2.97 11.35
CA LYS A 111 -2.40 2.94 12.13
C LYS A 111 -3.50 3.83 11.54
N LYS A 112 -3.14 5.01 11.03
CA LYS A 112 -4.08 5.93 10.35
C LYS A 112 -4.61 5.31 9.05
N ILE A 113 -3.74 4.61 8.31
CA ILE A 113 -4.13 3.87 7.10
C ILE A 113 -5.21 2.85 7.42
N ILE A 114 -4.99 2.00 8.43
CA ILE A 114 -5.97 1.00 8.88
C ILE A 114 -7.30 1.68 9.27
N ALA A 115 -7.25 2.74 10.07
CA ALA A 115 -8.44 3.46 10.50
C ALA A 115 -9.23 4.05 9.32
N ALA A 116 -8.54 4.67 8.36
CA ALA A 116 -9.18 5.22 7.16
C ALA A 116 -9.82 4.13 6.28
N ILE A 117 -9.17 2.95 6.14
CA ILE A 117 -9.76 1.82 5.41
C ILE A 117 -10.99 1.30 6.14
N GLN A 118 -10.94 1.16 7.47
CA GLN A 118 -12.10 0.74 8.26
C GLN A 118 -13.24 1.75 8.15
N GLN A 119 -12.96 3.05 8.19
CA GLN A 119 -13.97 4.10 7.94
C GLN A 119 -14.62 3.95 6.56
N ALA A 120 -13.82 3.74 5.50
CA ALA A 120 -14.33 3.50 4.15
C ALA A 120 -15.21 2.23 4.09
N ARG A 121 -14.80 1.15 4.77
CA ARG A 121 -15.59 -0.09 4.86
C ARG A 121 -16.92 0.12 5.55
N THR A 122 -16.95 0.80 6.69
CA THR A 122 -18.19 1.11 7.41
C THR A 122 -19.15 1.92 6.54
N ALA A 123 -18.63 2.92 5.81
CA ALA A 123 -19.43 3.73 4.90
C ALA A 123 -20.04 2.92 3.74
N GLN A 124 -19.42 1.80 3.36
CA GLN A 124 -19.93 0.86 2.36
C GLN A 124 -20.80 -0.27 2.95
N GLY A 125 -21.03 -0.31 4.26
CA GLY A 125 -21.73 -1.42 4.92
C GLY A 125 -20.94 -2.73 4.97
N LEU A 126 -19.62 -2.66 4.80
CA LEU A 126 -18.74 -3.83 4.85
C LEU A 126 -18.31 -4.16 6.29
N PRO A 127 -18.05 -5.44 6.61
CA PRO A 127 -17.63 -5.84 7.95
C PRO A 127 -16.22 -5.30 8.28
N HIS A 128 -16.00 -5.00 9.56
CA HIS A 128 -14.67 -4.71 10.09
C HIS A 128 -13.84 -6.00 10.17
N TRP A 129 -12.53 -5.86 9.97
CA TRP A 129 -11.56 -6.91 10.25
C TRP A 129 -10.74 -6.52 11.48
N GLN A 130 -10.24 -7.53 12.22
CA GLN A 130 -9.32 -7.31 13.33
C GLN A 130 -7.93 -6.92 12.78
N ALA A 131 -7.38 -5.81 13.30
CA ALA A 131 -6.11 -5.22 12.89
C ALA A 131 -4.90 -5.80 13.64
#